data_AF-A0A4Y8KHY1-F1
#
_entry.id   AF-A0A4Y8KHY1-F1
#
_cell.length_a   1.000
_cell.length_b   1.000
_cell.length_c   1.000
_cell.angle_alpha   90.00
_cell.angle_beta   90.00
_cell.angle_gamma   90.00
#
_symmetry.space_group_name_H-M   'P 1'
#
loop_
_entity.id
_entity.type
_entity.pdbx_description
1 polymer ?
#
loop_
_entity_poly.entity_id
_entity_poly.type
_entity_poly.pdbx_seq_one_letter_code
_entity_poly.pdbx_strand_id
1 'polypeptide(L)' 'MARAAALREKAAVGVPQSVLARAFGVSQETVYVYLRAED' A
#
# COMPACT_ATOMS: atom_id res chain seq x y z
N MET A 1 -13.00 0.53 -6.15
CA MET A 1 -11.69 0.12 -5.58
C MET A 1 -10.82 1.34 -5.21
N ALA A 2 -11.31 2.28 -4.38
CA ALA A 2 -10.57 3.52 -4.12
C ALA A 2 -9.36 3.34 -3.17
N ARG A 3 -9.44 2.38 -2.25
CA ARG A 3 -8.43 2.20 -1.20
C ARG A 3 -7.12 1.58 -1.70
N ALA A 4 -7.21 0.64 -2.65
CA ALA A 4 -6.04 0.03 -3.27
C ALA A 4 -5.28 1.06 -4.12
N ALA A 5 -5.97 1.80 -4.99
CA ALA A 5 -5.38 2.84 -5.83
C ALA A 5 -4.65 3.91 -5.00
N ALA A 6 -5.26 4.41 -3.93
CA ALA A 6 -4.63 5.38 -3.04
C ALA A 6 -3.38 4.84 -2.31
N LEU A 7 -3.35 3.54 -2.00
CA LEU A 7 -2.19 2.89 -1.40
C LEU A 7 -1.03 2.77 -2.41
N ARG A 8 -1.34 2.44 -3.66
CA ARG A 8 -0.38 2.35 -4.76
C ARG A 8 0.21 3.70 -5.14
N GLU A 9 -0.61 4.73 -5.25
CA GLU A 9 -0.14 6.10 -5.52
C GLU A 9 0.87 6.55 -4.47
N LYS A 10 0.59 6.28 -3.19
CA LYS A 10 1.51 6.61 -2.09
C LYS A 10 2.77 5.75 -2.09
N ALA A 11 2.68 4.49 -2.48
CA ALA A 11 3.86 3.64 -2.65
C ALA A 11 4.74 4.10 -3.83
N ALA A 12 4.12 4.52 -4.94
CA ALA A 12 4.82 4.99 -6.13
C ALA A 12 5.63 6.28 -5.91
N VAL A 13 5.21 7.14 -4.97
CA VAL A 13 5.99 8.31 -4.54
C VAL A 13 7.06 7.98 -3.49
N GLY A 14 7.32 6.70 -3.24
CA GLY A 14 8.40 6.22 -2.38
C GLY A 14 8.06 6.16 -0.89
N VAL A 15 6.78 6.22 -0.50
CA VAL A 15 6.41 6.05 0.91
C VAL A 15 6.72 4.61 1.36
N PRO A 16 7.47 4.42 2.46
CA PRO A 16 7.78 3.07 2.95
C PRO A 16 6.52 2.26 3.30
N GLN A 17 6.55 0.95 3.04
CA GLN A 17 5.42 0.05 3.29
C GLN A 17 4.96 0.03 4.76
N SER A 18 5.88 0.20 5.71
CA SER A 18 5.55 0.30 7.14
C SER A 18 4.71 1.53 7.49
N VAL A 19 4.98 2.66 6.81
CA VAL A 19 4.20 3.89 6.96
C VAL A 19 2.82 3.73 6.33
N LEU A 20 2.74 3.08 5.16
CA LEU A 20 1.47 2.76 4.50
C LEU A 20 0.61 1.82 5.36
N ALA A 21 1.21 0.76 5.91
CA ALA A 21 0.53 -0.18 6.80
C ALA A 21 -0.15 0.55 7.96
N ARG A 22 0.60 1.45 8.63
CA ARG A 22 0.08 2.27 9.73
C ARG A 22 -1.00 3.25 9.27
N ALA A 23 -0.80 3.95 8.16
CA ALA A 23 -1.75 4.95 7.65
C ALA A 23 -3.07 4.33 7.19
N PHE A 24 -3.02 3.11 6.66
CA PHE A 24 -4.21 2.40 6.17
C PHE A 24 -4.80 1.46 7.22
N GLY A 25 -4.18 1.29 8.38
CA GLY A 25 -4.65 0.39 9.44
C GLY A 25 -4.61 -1.08 9.03
N VAL A 26 -3.60 -1.47 8.25
CA VAL A 26 -3.41 -2.82 7.72
C VAL A 26 -2.02 -3.35 8.03
N SER A 27 -1.80 -4.66 7.88
CA SER A 27 -0.49 -5.28 8.04
C SER A 27 0.43 -4.97 6.86
N GLN A 28 1.75 -5.00 7.07
CA GLN A 28 2.73 -4.86 5.97
C GLN A 28 2.56 -5.94 4.90
N GLU A 29 2.18 -7.17 5.29
CA GLU A 29 1.83 -8.24 4.35
C GLU A 29 0.66 -7.85 3.43
N THR A 30 -0.38 -7.22 4.00
CA THR A 30 -1.51 -6.70 3.23
C THR A 30 -1.06 -5.63 2.24
N VAL A 31 -0.16 -4.73 2.65
CA VAL A 31 0.44 -3.73 1.75
C VAL A 31 1.17 -4.42 0.60
N TYR A 32 1.97 -5.45 0.89
CA TYR A 32 2.68 -6.23 -0.13
C TYR A 32 1.73 -6.89 -1.14
N VAL A 33 0.64 -7.52 -0.67
CA VAL A 33 -0.38 -8.12 -1.55
C VAL A 33 -1.03 -7.08 -2.48
N TYR A 34 -1.36 -5.89 -1.96
CA TYR A 34 -1.95 -4.82 -2.78
C TYR A 34 -1.00 -4.27 -3.85
N LEU A 35 0.30 -4.22 -3.55
CA LEU A 35 1.33 -3.76 -4.47
C LEU A 35 1.68 -4.84 -5.52
N ARG A 36 1.68 -6.11 -5.13
CA ARG A 36 1.96 -7.24 -6.04
C ARG A 36 0.81 -7.55 -6.99
N ALA A 37 -0.43 -7.19 -6.65
CA ALA A 37 -1.59 -7.46 -7.50
C ALA A 37 -1.62 -6.63 -8.82
N GLU A 38 -0.61 -5.82 -9.10
CA GLU A 38 -0.45 -5.06 -10.36
C GLU A 38 0.89 -5.33 -11.07
N ASP A 39 1.73 -6.22 -10.54
CA ASP A 39 2.86 -6.82 -11.28
C ASP A 39 2.35 -8.04 -12.07
#